data_AF-N9QEF7-F1
#
_entry.id   AF-N9QEF7-F1
#
_cell.length_a   1.000
_cell.length_b   1.000
_cell.length_c   1.000
_cell.angle_alpha   90.00
_cell.angle_beta   90.00
_cell.angle_gamma   90.00
#
_symmetry.space_group_name_H-M   'P 1'
#
loop_
_entity.id
_entity.type
_entity.pdbx_description
1 polymer ?
#
loop_
_entity_poly.entity_id
_entity_poly.type
_entity_poly.pdbx_seq_one_letter_code
_entity_poly.pdbx_strand_id
1 'polypeptide(L)' 'MDTVFEAVFHVLFKLFRFLIIDLIFEIIIEGVVRSIGYAVVRCYRLGQQVDFDSTEVFVVGFITLLMLIFLCIYWFLLR' A
#
# COMPACT_ATOMS: atom_id res chain seq x y z
N MET A 1 -25.41 -20.98 28.10
CA MET A 1 -24.32 -19.99 28.28
C MET A 1 -23.21 -20.20 27.26
N ASP A 2 -23.03 -21.42 26.74
CA ASP A 2 -22.03 -21.75 25.72
C ASP A 2 -22.27 -21.07 24.36
N THR A 3 -23.53 -20.98 23.93
CA THR A 3 -23.88 -20.41 22.61
C THR A 3 -23.65 -18.90 22.47
N VAL A 4 -23.81 -18.13 23.56
CA VAL A 4 -23.60 -16.67 23.54
C VAL A 4 -22.11 -16.34 23.60
N PHE A 5 -21.36 -17.05 24.45
CA PHE A 5 -19.90 -16.89 24.53
C PHE A 5 -19.21 -17.26 23.22
N GLU A 6 -19.63 -18.35 22.60
CA GLU A 6 -19.10 -18.79 21.30
C GLU A 6 -19.40 -17.77 20.19
N ALA A 7 -20.62 -17.22 20.15
CA ALA A 7 -20.97 -16.16 19.20
C ALA A 7 -20.11 -14.90 19.39
N VAL A 8 -19.87 -14.47 20.64
CA VAL A 8 -19.05 -13.29 20.95
C VAL A 8 -17.59 -13.50 20.54
N PHE A 9 -17.01 -14.66 20.84
CA PHE A 9 -15.65 -15.00 20.41
C PHE A 9 -15.53 -15.06 18.89
N HIS A 10 -16.55 -15.58 18.20
CA HIS A 10 -16.53 -15.70 16.75
C HIS A 10 -16.61 -14.33 16.05
N VAL A 11 -17.31 -13.36 16.63
CA VAL A 11 -17.37 -11.97 16.16
C VAL A 11 -16.05 -11.25 16.44
N LEU A 12 -15.50 -11.39 17.66
CA LEU A 12 -14.19 -10.82 18.04
C LEU A 12 -13.07 -11.32 17.12
N PHE A 13 -13.05 -12.62 16.82
CA PHE A 13 -12.06 -13.21 15.92
C PHE A 13 -12.19 -12.68 14.48
N LYS A 14 -13.42 -12.49 13.98
CA LYS A 14 -13.64 -11.86 12.68
C LYS A 14 -13.16 -10.41 12.65
N LEU A 15 -13.41 -9.66 13.72
CA LEU A 15 -12.96 -8.27 13.87
C LEU A 15 -11.43 -8.19 13.90
N PHE A 16 -10.78 -9.06 14.67
CA PHE A 16 -9.32 -9.13 14.75
C PHE A 16 -8.69 -9.53 13.41
N ARG A 17 -9.29 -10.50 12.72
CA ARG A 17 -8.85 -10.90 11.38
C ARG A 17 -8.99 -9.76 10.37
N PHE A 18 -10.09 -9.01 10.43
CA PHE A 18 -10.30 -7.84 9.56
C PHE A 18 -9.23 -6.78 9.81
N LEU A 19 -8.96 -6.46 11.08
CA LEU A 19 -7.97 -5.46 11.48
C LEU A 19 -6.54 -5.87 11.10
N ILE A 20 -6.18 -7.15 11.24
CA ILE A 20 -4.88 -7.67 10.79
C ILE A 20 -4.74 -7.55 9.27
N ILE A 21 -5.78 -7.91 8.50
CA ILE A 21 -5.73 -7.82 7.04
C ILE A 21 -5.60 -6.37 6.58
N ASP A 22 -6.35 -5.46 7.21
CA ASP A 22 -6.28 -4.02 6.93
C ASP A 22 -4.86 -3.47 7.18
N LEU A 23 -4.28 -3.79 8.34
CA LEU A 23 -2.91 -3.40 8.70
C LEU A 23 -1.87 -3.97 7.73
N ILE A 24 -1.99 -5.24 7.37
CA ILE A 24 -1.07 -5.88 6.41
C ILE A 24 -1.18 -5.19 5.05
N PHE A 25 -2.41 -4.86 4.62
CA PHE A 25 -2.65 -4.20 3.34
C PHE A 25 -2.08 -2.78 3.32
N GLU A 26 -2.24 -2.03 4.41
CA GLU A 26 -1.66 -0.70 4.60
C GLU A 26 -0.12 -0.74 4.52
N ILE A 27 0.52 -1.65 5.25
CA ILE A 27 1.99 -1.84 5.23
C ILE A 27 2.48 -2.19 3.82
N ILE A 28 1.77 -3.09 3.12
CA ILE A 28 2.12 -3.48 1.75
C ILE A 28 1.99 -2.29 0.80
N ILE A 29 0.88 -1.56 0.83
CA ILE A 29 0.68 -0.39 -0.05
C ILE A 29 1.74 0.67 0.22
N GLU A 30 1.98 1.01 1.48
CA GLU A 30 2.99 2.00 1.84
C GLU A 30 4.38 1.55 1.39
N GLY A 31 4.73 0.28 1.59
CA GLY A 31 5.98 -0.31 1.14
C GLY A 31 6.14 -0.29 -0.39
N VAL A 32 5.07 -0.55 -1.14
CA VAL A 32 5.07 -0.51 -2.61
C VAL A 32 5.24 0.93 -3.11
N VAL A 33 4.53 1.89 -2.51
CA VAL A 33 4.65 3.32 -2.85
C VAL A 33 6.09 3.80 -2.60
N ARG A 34 6.63 3.56 -1.41
CA ARG A 34 7.98 4.00 -1.04
C ARG A 34 9.07 3.32 -1.87
N SER A 35 8.95 2.02 -2.15
CA SER A 35 9.94 1.31 -2.97
C SER A 35 9.99 1.81 -4.42
N ILE A 36 8.84 2.06 -5.03
CA ILE A 36 8.75 2.65 -6.38
C ILE A 36 9.31 4.07 -6.37
N GLY A 37 8.90 4.89 -5.41
CA GLY A 37 9.41 6.25 -5.27
C GLY A 37 10.93 6.30 -5.08
N TYR A 38 11.47 5.40 -4.27
CA TYR A 38 12.91 5.31 -4.02
C TYR A 38 13.66 4.97 -5.29
N ALA A 39 13.17 3.99 -6.06
CA ALA A 39 13.75 3.62 -7.35
C ALA A 39 13.76 4.82 -8.31
N VAL A 40 12.64 5.53 -8.44
CA VAL A 40 12.52 6.71 -9.33
C VAL A 40 13.46 7.83 -8.90
N VAL A 41 13.47 8.20 -7.62
CA VAL A 41 14.32 9.28 -7.10
C VAL A 41 15.81 8.91 -7.19
N ARG A 42 16.17 7.65 -6.92
CA ARG A 42 17.55 7.17 -7.06
C ARG A 42 18.01 7.16 -8.51
N CYS A 43 17.13 6.80 -9.45
CA CYS A 43 17.38 6.93 -10.89
C CYS A 43 17.57 8.39 -11.28
N TYR A 44 16.72 9.29 -10.79
CA TYR A 44 16.81 10.72 -11.08
C TYR A 44 18.11 11.36 -10.56
N ARG A 45 18.55 10.96 -9.36
CA ARG A 45 19.80 11.45 -8.75
C ARG A 45 21.04 10.63 -9.12
N LEU A 46 20.98 9.81 -10.19
CA LEU A 46 22.11 9.05 -10.73
C LEU A 46 22.86 8.22 -9.67
N GLY A 47 22.13 7.58 -8.76
CA GLY A 47 22.70 6.69 -7.75
C GLY A 47 23.28 7.37 -6.51
N GLN A 48 23.08 8.68 -6.33
CA GLN A 48 23.34 9.33 -5.03
C GLN A 48 22.53 8.67 -3.91
N GLN A 49 23.01 8.81 -2.68
CA GLN A 49 22.31 8.31 -1.51
C GLN A 49 21.00 9.10 -1.33
N VAL A 50 19.89 8.38 -1.37
CA VAL A 50 18.55 8.91 -1.17
C VAL A 50 18.00 8.28 0.10
N ASP A 51 17.40 9.08 0.98
CA ASP A 51 16.74 8.54 2.16
C ASP A 51 15.41 7.91 1.76
N PHE A 52 15.23 6.63 2.11
CA PHE A 52 14.02 5.87 1.81
C PHE A 52 12.77 6.46 2.48
N ASP A 53 12.95 7.03 3.66
CA ASP A 53 11.88 7.69 4.43
C ASP A 53 11.66 9.16 4.04
N SER A 54 12.35 9.64 3.00
CA SER A 54 12.16 11.01 2.53
C SER A 54 10.73 11.22 2.00
N THR A 55 10.14 12.36 2.34
CA THR A 55 8.85 12.79 1.80
C THR A 55 8.86 12.84 0.28
N GLU A 56 10.00 13.17 -0.33
CA GLU A 56 10.17 13.17 -1.79
C GLU A 56 9.94 11.78 -2.40
N VAL A 57 10.50 10.74 -1.76
CA VAL A 57 10.35 9.35 -2.18
C VAL A 57 8.87 8.94 -2.11
N PHE A 58 8.20 9.24 -1.00
CA PHE A 58 6.78 8.93 -0.85
C PHE A 58 5.90 9.62 -1.91
N VAL A 59 6.09 10.92 -2.12
CA VAL A 59 5.31 11.71 -3.08
C VAL A 59 5.56 11.24 -4.52
N VAL A 60 6.81 11.04 -4.91
CA VAL A 60 7.16 10.56 -6.26
C VAL A 60 6.61 9.15 -6.50
N GLY A 61 6.72 8.26 -5.51
CA GLY A 61 6.14 6.92 -5.58
C GLY A 61 4.63 6.93 -5.78
N PHE A 62 3.94 7.79 -5.02
CA PHE A 62 2.49 7.93 -5.10
C PHE A 62 2.04 8.45 -6.47
N ILE A 63 2.68 9.50 -6.98
CA ILE A 63 2.38 10.06 -8.31
C ILE A 63 2.64 9.03 -9.41
N THR A 64 3.74 8.29 -9.32
CA THR A 64 4.11 7.27 -10.31
C THR A 64 3.07 6.14 -10.36
N LEU A 65 2.64 5.64 -9.20
CA LEU A 65 1.58 4.64 -9.12
C LEU A 65 0.25 5.16 -9.64
N LEU A 66 -0.11 6.41 -9.29
CA LEU A 66 -1.34 7.04 -9.74
C LEU A 66 -1.35 7.17 -11.28
N MET A 67 -0.25 7.59 -11.89
CA MET A 67 -0.11 7.60 -13.36
C MET A 67 -0.23 6.21 -13.96
N LEU A 68 0.36 5.18 -13.34
CA LEU A 68 0.25 3.80 -13.81
C LEU A 68 -1.22 3.32 -13.78
N ILE A 69 -1.96 3.63 -12.72
CA ILE A 69 -3.39 3.30 -12.60
C ILE A 69 -4.19 4.03 -13.69
N PHE A 70 -3.96 5.32 -13.89
CA PHE A 70 -4.62 6.08 -14.96
C PHE A 70 -4.30 5.51 -16.35
N LEU A 71 -3.06 5.10 -16.59
CA LEU A 71 -2.66 4.49 -17.86
C LEU A 71 -3.37 3.14 -18.09
N CYS A 72 -3.47 2.31 -17.05
CA CYS A 72 -4.22 1.05 -17.10
C CYS A 72 -5.71 1.28 -17.38
N ILE A 73 -6.33 2.24 -16.70
CA ILE A 73 -7.74 2.60 -16.92
C ILE A 73 -7.94 3.14 -18.34
N TYR A 74 -7.06 4.02 -18.80
CA TYR A 74 -7.09 4.58 -20.15
C TYR A 74 -6.99 3.48 -21.21
N TRP A 75 -6.04 2.55 -21.06
CA TRP A 75 -5.88 1.42 -21.98
C TRP A 75 -7.10 0.49 -21.97
N PHE A 76 -7.69 0.25 -20.80
CA PHE A 76 -8.91 -0.54 -20.67
C PHE A 76 -10.11 0.14 -21.34
N LEU A 77 -10.25 1.47 -21.21
CA LEU A 77 -11.33 2.24 -21.85
C LEU A 77 -11.16 2.40 -23.36
N LEU A 78 -9.92 2.40 -23.84
CA LEU A 78 -9.62 2.52 -25.27
C LEU A 78 -9.83 1.20 -26.04
N ARG A 79 -9.94 0.08 -25.32
CA ARG A 79 -10.18 -1.26 -25.85
C ARG A 79 -11.66 -1.61 -25.83
#